data_AF-A0A6P4ESD1-F1
#
_entry.id   AF-A0A6P4ESD1-F1
#
_cell.length_a   1.000
_cell.length_b   1.000
_cell.length_c   1.000
_cell.angle_alpha   90.00
_cell.angle_beta   90.00
_cell.angle_gamma   90.00
#
_symmetry.space_group_name_H-M   'P 1'
#
loop_
_entity.id
_entity.type
_entity.pdbx_description
1 polymer ?
#
loop_
_entity_poly.entity_id
_entity_poly.type
_entity_poly.pdbx_seq_one_letter_code
_entity_poly.pdbx_strand_id
1 'polypeptide(L)'
;MSAASSSQSSHSRGGSIKTQSLTSDGMSRNRKRQERRKQRLQEMQGLLYSKHFSNCRLPVLVASSSEEQLLQLKRFESITEPPSNRRSPLFVIPPSNSPWARLRLVPCPCQGCRCSIDPSALLGHYLNDHLPFMGVPFFELEAGKVTSLTCHFSSLEKDVNTLLGVYGYRRTGLNPLKCHRNTHLPAHYRQFSQHSPLFIFACRTAHSMLWQRKRVDQEVLAIWVATPMQGMVITLRLLVQPTKSSRYYSKQIKARPIVPWSANQPCSEFIKTDSNVVLISFDDLRQLMDLDVWQQMLTVELKVIGEARI
;
A
#
# COMPACT_ATOMS: atom_id res chain seq x y z
N MET A 1 -44.26 80.34 -28.72
CA MET A 1 -44.72 80.57 -30.13
C MET A 1 -45.18 79.23 -30.69
N SER A 2 -46.01 79.23 -31.74
CA SER A 2 -46.58 78.05 -32.43
C SER A 2 -45.49 77.20 -33.14
N ALA A 3 -45.69 75.95 -33.60
CA ALA A 3 -46.83 75.00 -33.56
C ALA A 3 -46.31 73.61 -33.07
N ALA A 4 -46.76 72.38 -33.35
CA ALA A 4 -47.79 71.69 -34.18
C ALA A 4 -48.12 70.34 -33.45
N SER A 5 -49.19 69.54 -33.60
CA SER A 5 -50.15 69.11 -34.66
C SER A 5 -49.59 68.20 -35.78
N SER A 6 -50.15 67.03 -36.15
CA SER A 6 -51.21 66.18 -35.54
C SER A 6 -51.52 64.91 -36.39
N SER A 7 -51.63 63.72 -35.78
CA SER A 7 -52.39 62.51 -36.24
C SER A 7 -52.21 61.39 -35.19
N GLN A 8 -53.18 60.54 -34.76
CA GLN A 8 -54.30 59.79 -35.38
C GLN A 8 -53.84 58.66 -36.31
N SER A 9 -54.27 57.39 -36.19
CA SER A 9 -55.35 56.76 -35.38
C SER A 9 -54.92 55.31 -34.98
N SER A 10 -55.69 54.35 -34.45
CA SER A 10 -57.14 54.15 -34.29
C SER A 10 -57.51 53.24 -33.07
N HIS A 11 -58.14 52.08 -33.29
CA HIS A 11 -58.62 51.05 -32.35
C HIS A 11 -58.34 49.64 -32.98
N SER A 12 -58.40 48.48 -32.30
CA SER A 12 -59.43 48.05 -31.36
C SER A 12 -59.08 46.76 -30.55
N ARG A 13 -60.01 46.34 -29.69
CA ARG A 13 -59.94 45.26 -28.68
C ARG A 13 -59.72 43.84 -29.23
N GLY A 14 -59.12 42.96 -28.42
CA GLY A 14 -59.47 41.52 -28.44
C GLY A 14 -58.50 40.51 -27.80
N GLY A 15 -58.97 39.73 -26.82
CA GLY A 15 -58.58 38.31 -26.70
C GLY A 15 -57.49 37.87 -25.68
N SER A 16 -57.94 37.54 -24.47
CA SER A 16 -57.52 36.37 -23.66
C SER A 16 -56.03 35.97 -23.47
N ILE A 17 -55.55 36.19 -22.24
CA ILE A 17 -54.86 35.21 -21.36
C ILE A 17 -54.11 34.04 -22.04
N LYS A 18 -52.78 34.03 -21.90
CA LYS A 18 -52.05 32.81 -21.52
C LYS A 18 -50.87 33.13 -20.59
N THR A 19 -51.00 32.74 -19.34
CA THR A 19 -50.06 33.06 -18.25
C THR A 19 -48.70 32.40 -18.47
N GLN A 20 -47.63 33.19 -18.47
CA GLN A 20 -46.28 32.66 -18.33
C GLN A 20 -46.02 32.31 -16.86
N SER A 21 -45.87 31.03 -16.53
CA SER A 21 -45.41 30.57 -15.21
C SER A 21 -44.33 29.50 -15.35
N LEU A 22 -43.17 29.91 -15.87
CA LEU A 22 -41.92 29.12 -15.85
C LEU A 22 -41.43 28.97 -14.41
N THR A 23 -41.69 27.83 -13.78
CA THR A 23 -41.31 27.56 -12.39
C THR A 23 -39.83 27.17 -12.25
N SER A 24 -39.03 28.09 -11.70
CA SER A 24 -37.89 27.80 -10.83
C SER A 24 -36.73 26.87 -11.30
N ASP A 25 -35.77 27.43 -12.04
CA ASP A 25 -34.33 27.14 -11.82
C ASP A 25 -33.53 28.47 -11.75
N GLY A 26 -33.90 29.31 -10.78
CA GLY A 26 -33.36 30.66 -10.58
C GLY A 26 -31.92 30.73 -10.04
N MET A 27 -31.11 29.69 -10.22
CA MET A 27 -29.70 29.67 -9.78
C MET A 27 -28.86 30.65 -10.60
N SER A 28 -28.72 31.88 -10.08
CA SER A 28 -27.93 32.98 -10.64
C SER A 28 -26.64 32.50 -11.32
N ARG A 29 -26.39 32.98 -12.54
CA ARG A 29 -25.22 32.60 -13.36
C ARG A 29 -23.90 32.68 -12.58
N ASN A 30 -23.76 33.67 -11.68
CA ASN A 30 -22.57 33.79 -10.83
C ASN A 30 -22.48 32.69 -9.77
N ARG A 31 -23.58 32.29 -9.12
CA ARG A 31 -23.60 31.18 -8.15
C ARG A 31 -23.28 29.84 -8.82
N LYS A 32 -23.92 29.54 -9.96
CA LYS A 32 -23.67 28.33 -10.78
C LYS A 32 -22.21 28.28 -11.30
N ARG A 33 -21.59 29.45 -11.56
CA ARG A 33 -20.16 29.58 -11.93
C ARG A 33 -19.22 29.44 -10.71
N GLN A 34 -19.60 29.97 -9.55
CA GLN A 34 -18.83 29.90 -8.31
C GLN A 34 -18.81 28.48 -7.73
N GLU A 35 -19.93 27.76 -7.77
CA GLU A 35 -20.02 26.34 -7.43
C GLU A 35 -19.14 25.49 -8.36
N ARG A 36 -19.22 25.66 -9.68
CA ARG A 36 -18.31 25.00 -10.63
C ARG A 36 -16.83 25.33 -10.38
N ARG A 37 -16.49 26.54 -9.94
CA ARG A 37 -15.10 26.92 -9.60
C ARG A 37 -14.64 26.28 -8.29
N LYS A 38 -15.52 26.19 -7.29
CA LYS A 38 -15.28 25.52 -5.99
C LYS A 38 -15.16 24.00 -6.17
N GLN A 39 -15.99 23.43 -7.02
CA GLN A 39 -15.96 22.01 -7.41
C GLN A 39 -14.65 21.66 -8.12
N ARG A 40 -14.26 22.41 -9.17
CA ARG A 40 -12.95 22.24 -9.84
C ARG A 40 -11.76 22.41 -8.91
N LEU A 41 -11.82 23.34 -7.95
CA LEU A 41 -10.76 23.47 -6.95
C LEU A 41 -10.68 22.25 -6.03
N GLN A 42 -11.82 21.67 -5.62
CA GLN A 42 -11.84 20.43 -4.84
C GLN A 42 -11.40 19.20 -5.66
N GLU A 43 -11.78 19.12 -6.94
CA GLU A 43 -11.31 18.08 -7.87
C GLU A 43 -9.79 18.18 -8.04
N MET A 44 -9.24 19.38 -8.28
CA MET A 44 -7.81 19.62 -8.40
C MET A 44 -7.06 19.33 -7.09
N GLN A 45 -7.61 19.73 -5.95
CA GLN A 45 -7.03 19.47 -4.63
C GLN A 45 -7.06 17.98 -4.29
N GLY A 46 -8.13 17.26 -4.67
CA GLY A 46 -8.23 15.80 -4.57
C GLY A 46 -7.26 15.07 -5.50
N LEU A 47 -7.06 15.56 -6.74
CA LEU A 47 -6.05 15.04 -7.67
C LEU A 47 -4.62 15.25 -7.16
N LEU A 48 -4.35 16.39 -6.52
CA LEU A 48 -3.05 16.68 -5.90
C LEU A 48 -2.82 15.83 -4.64
N TYR A 49 -3.83 15.66 -3.78
CA TYR A 49 -3.71 14.83 -2.58
C TYR A 49 -3.65 13.33 -2.93
N SER A 50 -4.36 12.90 -3.97
CA SER A 50 -4.21 11.58 -4.58
C SER A 50 -2.77 11.36 -5.04
N LYS A 51 -2.14 12.32 -5.74
CA LYS A 51 -0.69 12.27 -6.07
C LYS A 51 0.26 12.20 -4.86
N HIS A 52 -0.20 12.36 -3.62
CA HIS A 52 0.62 12.09 -2.42
C HIS A 52 0.31 10.72 -1.77
N PHE A 53 -0.92 10.20 -1.90
CA PHE A 53 -1.35 8.96 -1.25
C PHE A 53 -1.56 7.77 -2.22
N SER A 54 -2.23 7.98 -3.35
CA SER A 54 -2.53 7.01 -4.42
C SER A 54 -1.98 7.49 -5.78
N ASN A 55 -0.75 7.10 -6.11
CA ASN A 55 -0.09 7.52 -7.36
C ASN A 55 -0.47 6.64 -8.55
N CYS A 56 -1.67 6.88 -9.09
CA CYS A 56 -1.98 6.53 -10.47
C CYS A 56 -1.08 7.34 -11.41
N ARG A 57 -0.21 6.67 -12.17
CA ARG A 57 0.34 7.22 -13.42
C ARG A 57 -0.42 6.62 -14.60
N LEU A 58 -0.51 7.38 -15.68
CA LEU A 58 -1.19 6.96 -16.92
C LEU A 58 -0.48 5.74 -17.53
N PRO A 59 -1.20 4.87 -18.26
CA PRO A 59 -0.63 3.67 -18.85
C PRO A 59 0.58 3.98 -19.72
N VAL A 60 1.72 3.39 -19.35
CA VAL A 60 2.91 3.26 -20.20
C VAL A 60 3.02 1.77 -20.50
N LEU A 61 3.21 1.40 -21.76
CA LEU A 61 3.48 0.02 -22.16
C LEU A 61 4.86 -0.39 -21.64
N VAL A 62 4.88 -1.04 -20.48
CA VAL A 62 6.06 -1.77 -19.99
C VAL A 62 6.06 -3.13 -20.66
N ALA A 63 7.16 -3.49 -21.32
CA ALA A 63 7.32 -4.82 -21.89
C ALA A 63 7.45 -5.85 -20.76
N SER A 64 6.42 -6.68 -20.60
CA SER A 64 6.38 -7.80 -19.65
C SER A 64 7.55 -8.76 -19.92
N SER A 65 8.41 -8.94 -18.92
CA SER A 65 9.54 -9.87 -18.98
C SER A 65 9.80 -10.50 -17.62
N SER A 66 10.34 -11.72 -17.63
CA SER A 66 10.57 -12.62 -16.48
C SER A 66 9.32 -13.27 -15.86
N GLU A 67 9.56 -14.24 -14.98
CA GLU A 67 8.67 -15.34 -14.63
C GLU A 67 7.63 -14.96 -13.55
N GLU A 68 6.35 -15.17 -13.81
CA GLU A 68 5.28 -14.91 -12.84
C GLU A 68 5.11 -16.10 -11.88
N GLN A 69 5.47 -15.91 -10.60
CA GLN A 69 5.13 -16.87 -9.54
C GLN A 69 3.84 -16.45 -8.81
N LEU A 70 2.83 -17.31 -8.88
CA LEU A 70 1.51 -17.13 -8.27
C LEU A 70 1.51 -17.56 -6.79
N LEU A 71 1.09 -16.68 -5.89
CA LEU A 71 0.95 -16.97 -4.46
C LEU A 71 -0.48 -17.30 -4.07
N GLN A 72 -0.71 -18.57 -3.75
CA GLN A 72 -1.91 -19.03 -3.07
C GLN A 72 -1.79 -18.79 -1.56
N LEU A 73 -2.21 -17.61 -1.10
CA LEU A 73 -2.35 -17.31 0.33
C LEU A 73 -3.37 -18.26 0.97
N LYS A 74 -2.91 -19.11 1.90
CA LYS A 74 -3.76 -20.01 2.68
C LYS A 74 -4.52 -19.21 3.75
N ARG A 75 -5.84 -19.45 3.88
CA ARG A 75 -6.64 -18.89 4.99
C ARG A 75 -6.23 -19.53 6.32
N PHE A 76 -6.33 -18.77 7.41
CA PHE A 76 -5.75 -19.13 8.71
C PHE A 76 -6.55 -20.15 9.54
N GLU A 77 -7.74 -20.57 9.07
CA GLU A 77 -8.70 -21.43 9.78
C GLU A 77 -8.20 -22.87 10.07
N SER A 78 -6.99 -23.25 9.63
CA SER A 78 -6.39 -24.57 9.84
C SER A 78 -5.28 -24.62 10.89
N ILE A 79 -4.91 -23.50 11.53
CA ILE A 79 -3.83 -23.44 12.52
C ILE A 79 -4.40 -23.53 13.95
N THR A 80 -4.94 -24.70 14.29
CA THR A 80 -5.28 -25.08 15.68
C THR A 80 -4.10 -25.70 16.43
N GLU A 81 -3.02 -26.09 15.74
CA GLU A 81 -1.76 -26.47 16.37
C GLU A 81 -0.88 -25.23 16.62
N PRO A 82 -0.40 -24.99 17.86
CA PRO A 82 0.59 -23.96 18.10
C PRO A 82 1.93 -24.32 17.43
N PRO A 83 2.72 -23.35 16.96
CA PRO A 83 4.03 -23.61 16.37
C PRO A 83 4.86 -24.46 17.35
N SER A 84 5.31 -25.63 16.89
CA SER A 84 5.59 -26.75 17.80
C SER A 84 6.58 -26.34 18.90
N ASN A 85 6.28 -26.72 20.15
CA ASN A 85 7.09 -26.32 21.32
C ASN A 85 8.48 -27.02 21.39
N ARG A 86 8.92 -27.62 20.28
CA ARG A 86 10.32 -27.98 20.04
C ARG A 86 11.11 -26.68 19.96
N ARG A 87 11.87 -26.38 21.00
CA ARG A 87 12.80 -25.26 21.02
C ARG A 87 13.88 -25.47 19.95
N SER A 88 13.68 -24.91 18.75
CA SER A 88 14.75 -24.75 17.76
C SER A 88 15.96 -24.11 18.47
N PRO A 89 17.18 -24.67 18.40
CA PRO A 89 18.36 -24.13 19.11
C PRO A 89 18.84 -22.76 18.57
N LEU A 90 18.03 -22.13 17.71
CA LEU A 90 18.18 -20.79 17.16
C LEU A 90 17.79 -19.69 18.17
N PHE A 91 17.36 -20.05 19.39
CA PHE A 91 17.25 -19.14 20.54
C PHE A 91 18.63 -18.67 21.03
N VAL A 92 19.37 -17.97 20.17
CA VAL A 92 20.50 -17.13 20.58
C VAL A 92 19.94 -15.88 21.26
N ILE A 93 19.47 -16.08 22.50
CA ILE A 93 19.58 -15.02 23.50
C ILE A 93 21.08 -14.71 23.58
N PRO A 94 21.53 -13.49 23.29
CA PRO A 94 22.95 -13.16 23.36
C PRO A 94 23.47 -13.48 24.78
N PRO A 95 24.65 -14.12 24.94
CA PRO A 95 25.07 -14.77 26.19
C PRO A 95 25.35 -13.81 27.37
N SER A 96 25.13 -12.50 27.19
CA SER A 96 25.07 -11.53 28.27
C SER A 96 23.71 -11.55 28.96
N ASN A 97 23.70 -11.76 30.29
CA ASN A 97 22.55 -11.44 31.16
C ASN A 97 22.25 -9.93 31.28
N SER A 98 22.66 -9.13 30.29
CA SER A 98 22.52 -7.69 30.25
C SER A 98 21.11 -7.30 29.78
N PRO A 99 20.34 -6.49 30.53
CA PRO A 99 19.03 -6.01 30.08
C PRO A 99 19.14 -5.21 28.77
N TRP A 100 20.28 -4.55 28.53
CA TRP A 100 20.57 -3.80 27.29
C TRP A 100 20.61 -4.67 26.03
N ALA A 101 20.87 -5.97 26.16
CA ALA A 101 20.85 -6.89 25.02
C ALA A 101 19.41 -7.21 24.58
N ARG A 102 18.45 -7.25 25.52
CA ARG A 102 17.01 -7.44 25.21
C ARG A 102 16.42 -6.25 24.45
N LEU A 103 16.99 -5.05 24.60
CA LEU A 103 16.58 -3.83 23.89
C LEU A 103 16.94 -3.82 22.39
N ARG A 104 17.75 -4.77 21.91
CA ARG A 104 18.12 -4.89 20.49
C ARG A 104 17.26 -5.86 19.69
N LEU A 105 16.47 -6.70 20.37
CA LEU A 105 15.61 -7.68 19.74
C LEU A 105 14.45 -6.99 19.01
N VAL A 106 14.11 -7.49 17.82
CA VAL A 106 12.94 -7.08 17.04
C VAL A 106 11.86 -8.17 17.10
N PRO A 107 10.56 -7.82 17.16
CA PRO A 107 9.50 -8.80 17.04
C PRO A 107 9.53 -9.43 15.65
N CYS A 108 9.22 -10.72 15.56
CA CYS A 108 8.96 -11.34 14.26
C CYS A 108 7.70 -10.70 13.65
N PRO A 109 7.76 -10.19 12.40
CA PRO A 109 6.63 -9.47 11.81
C PRO A 109 5.61 -10.42 11.13
N CYS A 110 5.77 -11.74 11.29
CA CYS A 110 4.84 -12.73 10.75
C CYS A 110 3.63 -12.89 11.70
N GLN A 111 2.41 -12.83 11.16
CA GLN A 111 1.15 -12.91 11.90
C GLN A 111 1.12 -14.12 12.86
N GLY A 112 0.65 -13.90 14.10
CA GLY A 112 0.58 -14.93 15.14
C GLY A 112 1.92 -15.25 15.83
N CYS A 113 3.07 -14.89 15.24
CA CYS A 113 4.36 -15.12 15.85
C CYS A 113 4.57 -14.23 17.08
N ARG A 114 5.06 -14.80 18.19
CA ARG A 114 5.36 -14.07 19.44
C ARG A 114 6.86 -14.02 19.76
N CYS A 115 7.72 -14.43 18.83
CA CYS A 115 9.16 -14.45 19.02
C CYS A 115 9.76 -13.04 18.86
N SER A 116 10.63 -12.64 19.80
CA SER A 116 11.50 -11.46 19.66
C SER A 116 12.94 -11.94 19.47
N ILE A 117 13.58 -11.51 18.39
CA ILE A 117 14.76 -12.16 17.80
C ILE A 117 15.79 -11.08 17.43
N ASP A 118 17.08 -11.41 17.42
CA ASP A 118 18.10 -10.51 16.90
C ASP A 118 17.85 -10.21 15.40
N PRO A 119 18.01 -8.96 14.93
CA PRO A 119 17.89 -8.59 13.51
C PRO A 119 18.61 -9.50 12.51
N SER A 120 19.75 -10.08 12.90
CA SER A 120 20.56 -11.01 12.08
C SER A 120 20.08 -12.46 12.12
N ALA A 121 19.28 -12.85 13.11
CA ALA A 121 18.66 -14.17 13.17
C ALA A 121 17.27 -14.20 12.53
N LEU A 122 16.63 -13.05 12.30
CA LEU A 122 15.25 -12.96 11.79
C LEU A 122 15.05 -13.64 10.41
N LEU A 123 16.01 -13.55 9.49
CA LEU A 123 15.92 -14.27 8.22
C LEU A 123 16.03 -15.79 8.42
N GLY A 124 16.92 -16.24 9.32
CA GLY A 124 17.03 -17.66 9.66
C GLY A 124 15.75 -18.21 10.27
N HIS A 125 15.14 -17.46 11.19
CA HIS A 125 13.83 -17.79 11.76
C HIS A 125 12.72 -17.88 10.70
N TYR A 126 12.65 -16.92 9.77
CA TYR A 126 11.66 -16.97 8.69
C TYR A 126 11.78 -18.25 7.85
N LEU A 127 13.00 -18.59 7.43
CA LEU A 127 13.26 -19.70 6.52
C LEU A 127 13.11 -21.09 7.17
N ASN A 128 13.30 -21.20 8.48
CA ASN A 128 13.06 -22.46 9.23
C ASN A 128 11.60 -22.58 9.70
N ASP A 129 11.09 -21.54 10.36
CA ASP A 129 9.91 -21.66 11.22
C ASP A 129 8.61 -21.12 10.58
N HIS A 130 8.69 -20.37 9.47
CA HIS A 130 7.52 -19.76 8.78
C HIS A 130 7.33 -20.24 7.35
N LEU A 131 8.39 -20.21 6.54
CA LEU A 131 8.37 -20.60 5.12
C LEU A 131 7.67 -21.96 4.86
N PRO A 132 7.91 -23.04 5.61
CA PRO A 132 7.27 -24.34 5.36
C PRO A 132 5.74 -24.35 5.54
N PHE A 133 5.22 -23.47 6.41
CA PHE A 133 3.81 -23.46 6.79
C PHE A 133 3.03 -22.41 5.99
N MET A 134 3.55 -21.17 5.97
CA MET A 134 2.96 -20.04 5.25
C MET A 134 3.02 -20.21 3.73
N GLY A 135 4.05 -20.88 3.20
CA GLY A 135 4.26 -21.04 1.76
C GLY A 135 4.65 -19.75 1.01
N VAL A 136 4.81 -18.64 1.73
CA VAL A 136 5.26 -17.36 1.17
C VAL A 136 6.76 -17.45 0.83
N PRO A 137 7.17 -17.28 -0.45
CA PRO A 137 8.53 -17.54 -0.86
C PRO A 137 9.55 -16.50 -0.38
N PHE A 138 10.82 -16.89 -0.49
CA PHE A 138 11.97 -16.03 -0.30
C PHE A 138 12.77 -15.90 -1.62
N PHE A 139 13.10 -14.67 -2.01
CA PHE A 139 13.89 -14.38 -3.21
C PHE A 139 15.09 -13.47 -2.91
N GLU A 140 16.10 -13.44 -3.76
CA GLU A 140 17.12 -12.38 -3.74
C GLU A 140 16.60 -11.13 -4.44
N LEU A 141 16.82 -9.96 -3.83
CA LEU A 141 16.57 -8.66 -4.44
C LEU A 141 17.91 -7.95 -4.69
N GLU A 142 18.41 -8.07 -5.91
CA GLU A 142 19.60 -7.36 -6.36
C GLU A 142 19.32 -5.85 -6.53
N ALA A 143 20.32 -5.02 -6.20
CA ALA A 143 20.23 -3.59 -6.40
C ALA A 143 20.05 -3.26 -7.90
N GLY A 144 19.06 -2.42 -8.22
CA GLY A 144 18.80 -1.98 -9.60
C GLY A 144 17.98 -2.96 -10.46
N LYS A 145 17.83 -4.24 -10.10
CA LYS A 145 16.86 -5.13 -10.74
C LYS A 145 15.42 -4.83 -10.27
N VAL A 146 14.45 -5.35 -11.00
CA VAL A 146 13.04 -5.44 -10.59
C VAL A 146 12.77 -6.89 -10.24
N THR A 147 11.98 -7.14 -9.21
CA THR A 147 11.44 -8.48 -8.91
C THR A 147 9.95 -8.36 -8.66
N SER A 148 9.16 -9.25 -9.26
CA SER A 148 7.70 -9.29 -9.20
C SER A 148 7.19 -10.33 -8.20
N LEU A 149 5.89 -10.28 -7.93
CA LEU A 149 5.16 -11.17 -7.03
C LEU A 149 3.67 -11.09 -7.36
N THR A 150 2.98 -12.19 -7.59
CA THR A 150 1.53 -12.16 -7.88
C THR A 150 0.75 -12.81 -6.75
N CYS A 151 -0.25 -12.12 -6.19
CA CYS A 151 -1.01 -12.61 -5.03
C CYS A 151 -2.52 -12.35 -5.15
N HIS A 152 -3.34 -13.24 -4.57
CA HIS A 152 -4.80 -13.06 -4.48
C HIS A 152 -5.17 -12.06 -3.36
N PHE A 153 -5.56 -10.85 -3.72
CA PHE A 153 -5.96 -9.83 -2.72
C PHE A 153 -7.31 -10.15 -2.05
N SER A 154 -8.11 -11.00 -2.70
CA SER A 154 -9.38 -11.56 -2.24
C SER A 154 -9.27 -12.42 -0.97
N SER A 155 -8.09 -12.99 -0.71
CA SER A 155 -7.79 -13.77 0.50
C SER A 155 -7.29 -12.95 1.69
N LEU A 156 -7.17 -11.62 1.55
CA LEU A 156 -6.65 -10.75 2.62
C LEU A 156 -7.71 -10.47 3.68
N GLU A 157 -7.39 -10.85 4.91
CA GLU A 157 -8.18 -10.56 6.11
C GLU A 157 -8.22 -9.05 6.41
N LYS A 158 -9.29 -8.59 7.05
CA LYS A 158 -9.52 -7.18 7.34
C LYS A 158 -8.78 -6.74 8.61
N ASP A 159 -8.11 -5.60 8.51
CA ASP A 159 -7.23 -4.99 9.53
C ASP A 159 -6.03 -5.87 9.94
N VAL A 160 -5.68 -6.85 9.09
CA VAL A 160 -4.56 -7.80 9.27
C VAL A 160 -3.39 -7.49 8.31
N ASN A 161 -2.20 -7.27 8.88
CA ASN A 161 -0.95 -7.14 8.13
C ASN A 161 -0.50 -8.52 7.58
N THR A 162 -1.04 -8.93 6.44
CA THR A 162 -0.70 -10.20 5.78
C THR A 162 0.65 -10.08 5.08
N LEU A 163 1.55 -11.04 5.31
CA LEU A 163 2.83 -11.11 4.61
C LEU A 163 2.60 -11.58 3.17
N LEU A 164 3.05 -10.78 2.19
CA LEU A 164 3.03 -11.16 0.77
C LEU A 164 4.32 -11.86 0.34
N GLY A 165 5.49 -11.37 0.74
CA GLY A 165 6.77 -11.90 0.24
C GLY A 165 7.97 -11.44 1.05
N VAL A 166 9.04 -12.23 1.05
CA VAL A 166 10.31 -11.91 1.74
C VAL A 166 11.46 -11.86 0.73
N TYR A 167 12.25 -10.79 0.81
CA TYR A 167 13.35 -10.54 -0.11
C TYR A 167 14.66 -10.35 0.63
N GLY A 168 15.68 -11.13 0.31
CA GLY A 168 17.04 -10.91 0.76
C GLY A 168 17.66 -9.77 -0.04
N TYR A 169 17.81 -8.59 0.56
CA TYR A 169 18.52 -7.48 -0.05
C TYR A 169 20.00 -7.50 0.35
N ARG A 170 20.90 -7.61 -0.64
CA ARG A 170 22.34 -7.47 -0.43
C ARG A 170 22.77 -6.01 -0.55
N ARG A 171 23.36 -5.48 0.53
CA ARG A 171 23.85 -4.11 0.59
C ARG A 171 25.07 -3.89 -0.30
N THR A 172 25.18 -2.69 -0.86
CA THR A 172 26.18 -2.32 -1.86
C THR A 172 27.35 -1.53 -1.28
N GLY A 173 28.56 -1.70 -1.82
CA GLY A 173 29.75 -0.90 -1.45
C GLY A 173 30.29 -1.10 -0.03
N LEU A 174 29.75 -2.03 0.76
CA LEU A 174 30.21 -2.31 2.12
C LEU A 174 31.27 -3.42 2.15
N ASN A 175 32.23 -3.29 3.07
CA ASN A 175 33.18 -4.35 3.36
C ASN A 175 32.44 -5.59 3.95
N PRO A 176 32.50 -6.78 3.33
CA PRO A 176 31.79 -7.98 3.79
C PRO A 176 32.19 -8.50 5.18
N LEU A 177 33.30 -8.00 5.75
CA LEU A 177 33.74 -8.26 7.12
C LEU A 177 33.11 -7.30 8.15
N LYS A 178 32.56 -6.16 7.70
CA LYS A 178 31.90 -5.14 8.53
C LYS A 178 30.36 -5.15 8.41
N CYS A 179 29.80 -5.96 7.51
CA CYS A 179 28.37 -6.21 7.45
C CYS A 179 27.92 -7.13 8.60
N HIS A 180 26.76 -6.84 9.20
CA HIS A 180 26.04 -7.84 9.98
C HIS A 180 25.75 -9.05 9.08
N ARG A 181 25.88 -10.26 9.63
CA ARG A 181 25.69 -11.52 8.90
C ARG A 181 24.60 -12.36 9.54
N ASN A 182 23.79 -13.02 8.73
CA ASN A 182 22.85 -14.01 9.23
C ASN A 182 23.63 -15.29 9.60
N THR A 183 23.89 -15.49 10.90
CA THR A 183 24.70 -16.61 11.42
C THR A 183 23.95 -17.94 11.48
N HIS A 184 22.63 -17.94 11.27
CA HIS A 184 21.73 -19.07 11.53
C HIS A 184 20.84 -19.44 10.33
N LEU A 185 21.37 -19.34 9.11
CA LEU A 185 20.63 -19.75 7.90
C LEU A 185 20.69 -21.28 7.67
N PRO A 186 19.60 -21.89 7.17
CA PRO A 186 19.63 -23.27 6.66
C PRO A 186 20.73 -23.49 5.62
N ALA A 187 21.21 -24.73 5.47
CA ALA A 187 22.35 -25.06 4.62
C ALA A 187 22.19 -24.56 3.17
N HIS A 188 20.99 -24.70 2.60
CA HIS A 188 20.61 -24.28 1.24
C HIS A 188 20.38 -22.77 1.08
N TYR A 189 20.45 -21.99 2.17
CA TYR A 189 20.32 -20.53 2.17
C TYR A 189 21.60 -19.79 2.65
N ARG A 190 22.71 -20.49 2.93
CA ARG A 190 23.95 -19.89 3.48
C ARG A 190 24.57 -18.78 2.60
N GLN A 191 24.33 -18.81 1.30
CA GLN A 191 24.71 -17.75 0.36
C GLN A 191 24.06 -16.39 0.70
N PHE A 192 22.90 -16.39 1.36
CA PHE A 192 22.19 -15.19 1.81
C PHE A 192 22.67 -14.68 3.18
N SER A 193 23.82 -15.17 3.67
CA SER A 193 24.41 -14.74 4.96
C SER A 193 24.82 -13.28 5.03
N GLN A 194 24.79 -12.52 3.92
CA GLN A 194 25.08 -11.08 3.86
C GLN A 194 23.86 -10.23 3.47
N HIS A 195 22.67 -10.83 3.43
CA HIS A 195 21.44 -10.21 2.92
C HIS A 195 20.51 -9.87 4.08
N SER A 196 20.02 -8.63 4.13
CA SER A 196 19.00 -8.25 5.12
C SER A 196 17.61 -8.49 4.56
N PRO A 197 16.66 -9.07 5.33
CA PRO A 197 15.32 -9.32 4.82
C PRO A 197 14.52 -8.01 4.69
N LEU A 198 13.78 -7.93 3.59
CA LEU A 198 12.68 -7.00 3.36
C LEU A 198 11.39 -7.81 3.31
N PHE A 199 10.40 -7.42 4.11
CA PHE A 199 9.11 -8.09 4.20
C PHE A 199 8.05 -7.20 3.53
N ILE A 200 7.43 -7.65 2.44
CA ILE A 200 6.30 -6.95 1.83
C ILE A 200 5.02 -7.37 2.55
N PHE A 201 4.25 -6.40 3.03
CA PHE A 201 2.97 -6.60 3.69
C PHE A 201 1.83 -5.97 2.92
N ALA A 202 0.66 -6.60 2.96
CA ALA A 202 -0.60 -6.04 2.51
C ALA A 202 -1.69 -6.18 3.58
N CYS A 203 -2.57 -5.19 3.69
CA CYS A 203 -3.70 -5.20 4.59
C CYS A 203 -4.93 -4.60 3.91
N ARG A 204 -6.06 -5.32 3.92
CA ARG A 204 -7.38 -4.75 3.64
C ARG A 204 -7.83 -4.00 4.88
N THR A 205 -8.22 -2.74 4.77
CA THR A 205 -8.49 -1.88 5.94
C THR A 205 -9.50 -0.80 5.62
N ALA A 206 -10.18 -0.28 6.65
CA ALA A 206 -10.98 0.94 6.54
C ALA A 206 -10.07 2.18 6.56
N HIS A 207 -10.36 3.18 5.72
CA HIS A 207 -9.70 4.49 5.79
C HIS A 207 -10.63 5.67 5.50
N SER A 208 -10.72 6.59 6.46
CA SER A 208 -11.34 7.90 6.27
C SER A 208 -10.44 8.80 5.41
N MET A 209 -10.60 8.74 4.09
CA MET A 209 -9.86 9.61 3.17
C MET A 209 -10.11 11.10 3.50
N LEU A 210 -9.09 11.82 3.98
CA LEU A 210 -9.19 13.17 4.57
C LEU A 210 -9.80 14.25 3.65
N TRP A 211 -9.91 13.98 2.34
CA TRP A 211 -10.53 14.88 1.37
C TRP A 211 -12.06 14.71 1.23
N GLN A 212 -12.67 13.67 1.82
CA GLN A 212 -14.12 13.50 1.78
C GLN A 212 -14.84 14.36 2.82
N ARG A 213 -15.86 15.12 2.37
CA ARG A 213 -16.67 16.00 3.26
C ARG A 213 -17.52 15.26 4.29
N LYS A 214 -17.89 14.01 4.00
CA LYS A 214 -18.43 13.08 4.99
C LYS A 214 -17.27 12.15 5.35
N ARG A 215 -17.11 11.83 6.65
CA ARG A 215 -16.27 10.71 7.08
C ARG A 215 -16.98 9.41 6.71
N VAL A 216 -16.88 9.02 5.44
CA VAL A 216 -17.20 7.67 4.99
C VAL A 216 -15.89 6.91 5.00
N ASP A 217 -15.79 5.91 5.86
CA ASP A 217 -14.67 4.97 5.83
C ASP A 217 -14.78 4.12 4.57
N GLN A 218 -13.86 4.31 3.64
CA GLN A 218 -13.76 3.47 2.44
C GLN A 218 -12.87 2.28 2.72
N GLU A 219 -13.18 1.11 2.14
CA GLU A 219 -12.24 0.00 2.15
C GLU A 219 -11.09 0.28 1.17
N VAL A 220 -9.87 0.16 1.68
CA VAL A 220 -8.63 0.34 0.93
C VAL A 220 -7.74 -0.87 1.13
N LEU A 221 -6.91 -1.14 0.13
CA LEU A 221 -5.77 -2.04 0.24
C LEU A 221 -4.51 -1.19 0.48
N ALA A 222 -3.83 -1.46 1.58
CA ALA A 222 -2.58 -0.84 1.95
C ALA A 222 -1.42 -1.81 1.74
N ILE A 223 -0.43 -1.45 0.92
CA ILE A 223 0.78 -2.27 0.66
C ILE A 223 2.04 -1.49 1.06
N TRP A 224 2.90 -2.11 1.86
CA TRP A 224 4.07 -1.50 2.48
C TRP A 224 5.21 -2.51 2.67
N VAL A 225 6.39 -2.03 3.08
CA VAL A 225 7.59 -2.89 3.25
C VAL A 225 8.26 -2.63 4.60
N ALA A 226 8.65 -3.69 5.31
CA ALA A 226 9.37 -3.66 6.57
C ALA A 226 10.82 -4.19 6.43
N THR A 227 11.71 -3.83 7.36
CA THR A 227 13.07 -4.36 7.48
C THR A 227 13.54 -4.36 8.94
N PRO A 228 14.32 -5.35 9.41
CA PRO A 228 14.93 -5.31 10.74
C PRO A 228 16.19 -4.42 10.79
N MET A 229 16.60 -3.82 9.66
CA MET A 229 17.77 -2.94 9.61
C MET A 229 17.55 -1.65 10.40
N GLN A 230 18.35 -1.45 11.44
CA GLN A 230 18.41 -0.23 12.24
C GLN A 230 19.50 0.72 11.71
N GLY A 231 19.35 2.04 11.94
CA GLY A 231 20.31 3.07 11.50
C GLY A 231 20.43 3.26 9.98
N MET A 232 19.46 2.76 9.21
CA MET A 232 19.50 2.73 7.75
C MET A 232 18.11 2.98 7.15
N VAL A 233 18.08 3.71 6.04
CA VAL A 233 16.91 3.86 5.16
C VAL A 233 17.21 3.14 3.85
N ILE A 234 16.48 2.07 3.56
CA ILE A 234 16.41 1.50 2.20
C ILE A 234 15.24 2.16 1.49
N THR A 235 15.48 2.72 0.31
CA THR A 235 14.46 3.39 -0.50
C THR A 235 14.16 2.54 -1.75
N LEU A 236 12.87 2.25 -1.93
CA LEU A 236 12.32 1.26 -2.84
C LEU A 236 11.33 1.94 -3.78
N ARG A 237 11.24 1.50 -5.02
CA ARG A 237 10.08 1.70 -5.87
C ARG A 237 9.19 0.48 -5.70
N LEU A 238 7.96 0.71 -5.26
CA LEU A 238 6.88 -0.26 -5.40
C LEU A 238 6.09 0.10 -6.67
N LEU A 239 5.64 -0.91 -7.41
CA LEU A 239 4.59 -0.78 -8.41
C LEU A 239 3.59 -1.91 -8.15
N VAL A 240 2.31 -1.56 -8.10
CA VAL A 240 1.21 -2.53 -7.93
C VAL A 240 0.30 -2.44 -9.13
N GLN A 241 0.17 -3.53 -9.88
CA GLN A 241 -0.72 -3.63 -11.03
C GLN A 241 -1.81 -4.68 -10.75
N PRO A 242 -3.10 -4.31 -10.74
CA PRO A 242 -4.18 -5.28 -10.72
C PRO A 242 -4.21 -6.07 -12.04
N THR A 243 -4.33 -7.40 -11.95
CA THR A 243 -4.39 -8.27 -13.14
C THR A 243 -5.55 -7.85 -14.05
N LYS A 244 -5.39 -8.00 -15.38
CA LYS A 244 -6.33 -7.50 -16.42
C LYS A 244 -6.59 -5.98 -16.40
N SER A 245 -5.94 -5.18 -15.54
CA SER A 245 -6.08 -3.73 -15.51
C SER A 245 -4.93 -3.01 -16.24
N SER A 246 -5.27 -1.93 -16.93
CA SER A 246 -4.30 -0.96 -17.48
C SER A 246 -3.85 0.10 -16.45
N ARG A 247 -4.41 0.06 -15.23
CA ARG A 247 -4.02 0.93 -14.12
C ARG A 247 -2.87 0.31 -13.34
N TYR A 248 -1.97 1.15 -12.84
CA TYR A 248 -0.94 0.74 -11.89
C TYR A 248 -0.65 1.85 -10.88
N TYR A 249 -0.27 1.45 -9.68
CA TYR A 249 -0.01 2.31 -8.53
C TYR A 249 1.49 2.24 -8.22
N SER A 250 2.26 3.27 -8.58
CA SER A 250 3.71 3.27 -8.35
C SER A 250 4.15 4.38 -7.42
N LYS A 251 4.86 4.02 -6.36
CA LYS A 251 5.28 4.94 -5.29
C LYS A 251 6.71 4.63 -4.86
N GLN A 252 7.46 5.67 -4.56
CA GLN A 252 8.73 5.56 -3.86
C GLN A 252 8.45 5.51 -2.36
N ILE A 253 8.87 4.42 -1.72
CA ILE A 253 8.66 4.14 -0.29
C ILE A 253 10.01 3.82 0.38
N LYS A 254 10.07 3.99 1.69
CA LYS A 254 11.18 3.59 2.55
C LYS A 254 10.81 2.28 3.25
N ALA A 255 11.73 1.32 3.32
CA ALA A 255 11.53 0.15 4.17
C ALA A 255 11.39 0.61 5.63
N ARG A 256 10.30 0.24 6.29
CA ARG A 256 10.02 0.64 7.67
C ARG A 256 10.87 -0.18 8.64
N PRO A 257 11.52 0.43 9.65
CA PRO A 257 12.20 -0.34 10.68
C PRO A 257 11.16 -1.12 11.50
N ILE A 258 11.39 -2.43 11.62
CA ILE A 258 10.66 -3.28 12.56
C ILE A 258 11.10 -2.87 13.96
N VAL A 259 10.28 -2.08 14.65
CA VAL A 259 10.51 -1.69 16.05
C VAL A 259 9.46 -2.37 16.95
N PRO A 260 9.76 -2.60 18.25
CA PRO A 260 8.92 -3.44 19.11
C PRO A 260 7.44 -3.08 19.21
N TRP A 261 7.05 -1.84 18.90
CA TRP A 261 5.66 -1.39 18.95
C TRP A 261 5.02 -1.16 17.57
N SER A 262 5.79 -1.11 16.47
CA SER A 262 5.23 -0.80 15.13
C SER A 262 4.72 -2.03 14.38
N ALA A 263 5.34 -3.19 14.56
CA ALA A 263 4.98 -4.42 13.84
C ALA A 263 3.55 -4.90 14.12
N ASN A 264 3.05 -4.62 15.33
CA ASN A 264 1.70 -4.97 15.79
C ASN A 264 0.72 -3.79 15.70
N GLN A 265 1.11 -2.65 15.11
CA GLN A 265 0.17 -1.53 14.96
C GLN A 265 -0.89 -1.87 13.90
N PRO A 266 -2.20 -1.68 14.18
CA PRO A 266 -3.25 -1.88 13.19
C PRO A 266 -3.02 -1.02 11.96
N CYS A 267 -3.23 -1.58 10.76
CA CYS A 267 -2.97 -0.84 9.52
C CYS A 267 -3.83 0.43 9.42
N SER A 268 -5.10 0.34 9.84
CA SER A 268 -6.03 1.46 9.96
C SER A 268 -5.56 2.60 10.86
N GLU A 269 -4.57 2.42 11.73
CA GLU A 269 -3.96 3.53 12.48
C GLU A 269 -2.86 4.21 11.68
N PHE A 270 -1.82 3.47 11.25
CA PHE A 270 -0.63 4.10 10.69
C PHE A 270 -0.92 4.81 9.36
N ILE A 271 -1.86 4.33 8.55
CA ILE A 271 -2.15 4.92 7.23
C ILE A 271 -2.74 6.34 7.32
N LYS A 272 -3.26 6.73 8.49
CA LYS A 272 -3.81 8.07 8.76
C LYS A 272 -2.72 9.14 8.85
N THR A 273 -1.49 8.76 9.19
CA THR A 273 -0.36 9.67 9.45
C THR A 273 0.85 9.39 8.58
N ASP A 274 1.10 8.13 8.21
CA ASP A 274 2.25 7.73 7.40
C ASP A 274 1.91 7.60 5.91
N SER A 275 2.53 8.46 5.10
CA SER A 275 2.44 8.41 3.63
C SER A 275 3.28 7.28 3.00
N ASN A 276 4.11 6.58 3.79
CA ASN A 276 5.05 5.55 3.37
C ASN A 276 4.36 4.19 3.13
N VAL A 277 3.38 4.19 2.23
CA VAL A 277 2.46 3.09 1.89
C VAL A 277 1.84 3.36 0.53
N VAL A 278 1.57 2.31 -0.27
CA VAL A 278 0.68 2.39 -1.43
C VAL A 278 -0.74 2.10 -0.96
N LEU A 279 -1.65 3.07 -1.15
CA LEU A 279 -3.08 2.90 -0.89
C LEU A 279 -3.84 2.77 -2.21
N ILE A 280 -4.66 1.74 -2.32
CA ILE A 280 -5.54 1.47 -3.48
C ILE A 280 -6.99 1.41 -2.96
N SER A 281 -7.94 2.10 -3.60
CA SER A 281 -9.35 2.00 -3.22
C SER A 281 -9.95 0.68 -3.70
N PHE A 282 -10.83 0.06 -2.91
CA PHE A 282 -11.65 -1.06 -3.40
C PHE A 282 -12.58 -0.62 -4.56
N ASP A 283 -12.90 0.68 -4.68
CA ASP A 283 -13.59 1.22 -5.87
C ASP A 283 -12.79 1.06 -7.15
N ASP A 284 -11.45 1.15 -7.07
CA ASP A 284 -10.56 0.95 -8.22
C ASP A 284 -10.33 -0.54 -8.52
N LEU A 285 -10.41 -1.40 -7.49
CA LEU A 285 -10.33 -2.86 -7.62
C LEU A 285 -11.67 -3.51 -8.00
N ARG A 286 -12.77 -2.75 -8.08
CA ARG A 286 -14.11 -3.28 -8.30
C ARG A 286 -14.22 -4.18 -9.55
N GLN A 287 -13.57 -3.80 -10.64
CA GLN A 287 -13.51 -4.60 -11.88
C GLN A 287 -12.83 -5.98 -11.73
N LEU A 288 -12.04 -6.18 -10.67
CA LEU A 288 -11.57 -7.51 -10.27
C LEU A 288 -12.55 -8.19 -9.31
N MET A 289 -13.17 -7.45 -8.38
CA MET A 289 -14.14 -8.00 -7.43
C MET A 289 -15.35 -8.65 -8.13
N ASP A 290 -15.70 -8.18 -9.33
CA ASP A 290 -16.74 -8.75 -10.20
C ASP A 290 -16.32 -10.08 -10.88
N LEU A 291 -15.07 -10.54 -10.72
CA LEU A 291 -14.52 -11.80 -11.26
C LEU A 291 -14.37 -12.87 -10.16
N ASP A 292 -14.11 -14.13 -10.54
CA ASP A 292 -13.81 -15.20 -9.58
C ASP A 292 -12.62 -14.86 -8.67
N VAL A 293 -12.62 -15.44 -7.45
CA VAL A 293 -11.54 -15.30 -6.45
C VAL A 293 -10.15 -15.59 -7.02
N TRP A 294 -10.04 -16.55 -7.94
CA TRP A 294 -8.81 -16.91 -8.65
C TRP A 294 -8.32 -15.86 -9.65
N GLN A 295 -9.21 -14.99 -10.14
CA GLN A 295 -8.90 -13.90 -11.05
C GLN A 295 -8.59 -12.59 -10.30
N GLN A 296 -8.97 -12.50 -9.01
CA GLN A 296 -8.73 -11.36 -8.11
C GLN A 296 -7.27 -11.28 -7.65
N MET A 297 -6.36 -11.06 -8.61
CA MET A 297 -4.91 -11.03 -8.41
C MET A 297 -4.32 -9.62 -8.58
N LEU A 298 -3.25 -9.35 -7.84
CA LEU A 298 -2.40 -8.18 -7.98
C LEU A 298 -0.95 -8.62 -8.17
N THR A 299 -0.25 -8.02 -9.13
CA THR A 299 1.20 -8.11 -9.26
C THR A 299 1.85 -6.96 -8.52
N VAL A 300 2.79 -7.26 -7.61
CA VAL A 300 3.59 -6.30 -6.85
C VAL A 300 5.04 -6.40 -7.31
N GLU A 301 5.52 -5.37 -8.01
CA GLU A 301 6.93 -5.20 -8.35
C GLU A 301 7.66 -4.42 -7.27
N LEU A 302 8.88 -4.87 -6.94
CA LEU A 302 9.82 -4.20 -6.05
C LEU A 302 11.15 -3.93 -6.75
N LYS A 303 11.69 -2.72 -6.58
CA LYS A 303 13.04 -2.34 -7.03
C LYS A 303 13.72 -1.43 -6.02
N VAL A 304 14.97 -1.73 -5.65
CA VAL A 304 15.79 -0.84 -4.82
C VAL A 304 16.24 0.37 -5.65
N ILE A 305 16.03 1.58 -5.11
CA ILE A 305 16.49 2.85 -5.70
C ILE A 305 17.78 3.33 -5.02
N GLY A 306 17.92 3.11 -3.70
CA GLY A 306 19.15 3.45 -2.97
C GLY A 306 19.08 3.17 -1.48
N GLU A 307 20.24 3.23 -0.81
CA GLU A 307 20.39 3.10 0.64
C GLU A 307 21.08 4.35 1.23
N ALA A 308 20.65 4.77 2.43
CA ALA A 308 21.24 5.90 3.15
C ALA A 308 21.32 5.61 4.66
N ARG A 309 22.36 6.11 5.34
CA ARG A 309 22.41 6.07 6.81
C ARG A 309 21.42 7.07 7.40
N ILE A 310 20.98 6.78 8.63
CA ILE A 310 20.26 7.71 9.51
C ILE A 310 21.29 8.41 10.39
#